data_AF-A0A498G9F8-F1
#
_entry.id   AF-A0A498G9F8-F1
#
_cell.length_a   1.000
_cell.length_b   1.000
_cell.length_c   1.000
_cell.angle_alpha   90.00
_cell.angle_beta   90.00
_cell.angle_gamma   90.00
#
_symmetry.space_group_name_H-M   'P 1'
#
loop_
_entity.id
_entity.type
_entity.pdbx_description
1 polymer ?
#
loop_
_entity_poly.entity_id
_entity_poly.type
_entity_poly.pdbx_seq_one_letter_code
_entity_poly.pdbx_strand_id
1 'polypeptide(L)'
;MEVSEGDDIDIHDISPTAWRLLRVAAGFGQREVEVEIDDIMQAHISMLENNNRSLSEQRLEVLFDLYQSELTTEQVRVLVSNF
;
A
#
# COMPACT_ATOMS: atom_id res chain seq x y z
N MET A 1 -17.39 -6.63 -20.96
CA MET A 1 -16.78 -5.51 -20.21
C MET A 1 -16.70 -6.02 -18.79
N GLU A 2 -15.58 -6.66 -18.46
CA GLU A 2 -15.40 -7.28 -17.15
C GLU A 2 -14.95 -6.14 -16.23
N VAL A 3 -15.92 -5.57 -15.51
CA VAL A 3 -15.61 -4.68 -14.40
C VAL A 3 -15.13 -5.58 -13.28
N SER A 4 -13.83 -5.62 -13.05
CA SER A 4 -13.29 -6.21 -11.83
C SER A 4 -13.78 -5.35 -10.67
N GLU A 5 -14.88 -5.75 -10.03
CA GLU A 5 -15.42 -5.14 -8.82
C GLU A 5 -14.44 -5.35 -7.64
N GLY A 6 -13.38 -4.56 -7.61
CA GLY A 6 -12.87 -4.06 -6.35
C GLY A 6 -13.68 -2.81 -6.01
N ASP A 7 -14.24 -2.72 -4.80
CA ASP A 7 -14.60 -1.43 -4.22
C ASP A 7 -13.49 -0.42 -4.56
N ASP A 8 -13.86 0.77 -5.03
CA ASP A 8 -12.91 1.85 -5.34
C ASP A 8 -12.18 2.21 -4.03
N ILE A 9 -11.04 1.54 -3.77
CA ILE A 9 -10.29 1.73 -2.54
C ILE A 9 -9.68 3.11 -2.63
N ASP A 10 -10.20 4.02 -1.81
CA ASP A 10 -9.58 5.31 -1.63
C ASP A 10 -8.27 5.13 -0.84
N ILE A 11 -7.14 5.26 -1.54
CA ILE A 11 -5.80 5.12 -0.98
C ILE A 11 -5.51 6.15 0.13
N HIS A 12 -6.27 7.24 0.20
CA HIS A 12 -6.16 8.25 1.26
C HIS A 12 -6.80 7.82 2.57
N ASP A 13 -7.77 6.89 2.51
CA ASP A 13 -8.46 6.35 3.67
C ASP A 13 -7.77 5.09 4.24
N ILE A 14 -6.75 4.56 3.55
CA ILE A 14 -5.97 3.43 4.05
C ILE A 14 -5.19 3.84 5.29
N SER A 15 -5.48 3.17 6.41
CA SER A 15 -4.82 3.44 7.69
C SER A 15 -3.32 3.09 7.65
N PRO A 16 -2.47 3.72 8.49
CA PRO A 16 -1.07 3.34 8.66
C PRO A 16 -0.85 1.84 8.94
N THR A 17 -1.80 1.21 9.64
CA THR A 17 -1.76 -0.22 9.95
C THR A 17 -2.06 -1.05 8.72
N ALA A 18 -3.10 -0.69 7.97
CA ALA A 18 -3.43 -1.35 6.70
C ALA A 18 -2.27 -1.25 5.71
N TRP A 19 -1.62 -0.09 5.57
CA TRP A 19 -0.42 0.07 4.74
C TRP A 19 0.70 -0.90 5.11
N ARG A 20 0.97 -1.06 6.41
CA ARG A 20 1.96 -2.01 6.90
C ARG A 20 1.58 -3.45 6.57
N LEU A 21 0.32 -3.81 6.76
CA LEU A 21 -0.16 -5.16 6.52
C LEU A 21 -0.16 -5.51 5.03
N LEU A 22 -0.55 -4.58 4.16
CA LEU A 22 -0.45 -4.71 2.70
C LEU A 22 1.00 -5.00 2.30
N ARG A 23 1.95 -4.19 2.77
CA ARG A 23 3.37 -4.38 2.48
C ARG A 23 3.87 -5.77 2.89
N VAL A 24 3.56 -6.18 4.12
CA VAL A 24 4.01 -7.47 4.67
C VAL A 24 3.33 -8.65 3.96
N ALA A 25 2.04 -8.55 3.66
CA ALA A 25 1.29 -9.58 2.95
C ALA A 25 1.79 -9.74 1.50
N ALA A 26 2.15 -8.63 0.85
CA ALA A 26 2.79 -8.60 -0.46
C ALA A 26 4.26 -9.10 -0.43
N GLY A 27 4.79 -9.42 0.75
CA GLY A 27 6.12 -10.02 0.88
C GLY A 27 7.29 -9.04 0.92
N PHE A 28 7.03 -7.72 1.01
CA PHE A 28 8.06 -6.70 0.98
C PHE A 28 8.53 -6.25 2.37
N GLY A 29 9.83 -6.09 2.53
CA GLY A 29 10.45 -5.25 3.55
C GLY A 29 10.50 -3.78 3.12
N GLN A 30 10.62 -2.85 4.08
CA GLN A 30 10.69 -1.41 3.74
C GLN A 30 11.91 -1.03 2.88
N ARG A 31 13.02 -1.77 3.00
CA ARG A 31 14.20 -1.58 2.13
C ARG A 31 14.01 -2.15 0.73
N GLU A 32 13.20 -3.20 0.59
CA GLU A 32 12.91 -3.79 -0.72
C GLU A 32 12.02 -2.84 -1.52
N VAL A 33 11.06 -2.18 -0.86
CA VAL A 33 10.25 -1.11 -1.49
C VAL A 33 11.12 0.02 -2.07
N GLU A 34 12.18 0.42 -1.36
CA GLU A 34 13.13 1.44 -1.85
C GLU A 34 13.91 0.96 -3.08
N VAL A 35 14.11 -0.34 -3.24
CA VAL A 35 14.75 -0.91 -4.43
C VAL A 35 13.77 -0.97 -5.61
N GLU A 36 12.49 -1.24 -5.35
CA GLU A 36 11.46 -1.33 -6.40
C GLU A 36 10.94 0.04 -6.87
N ILE A 37 10.97 1.06 -6.00
CA ILE A 37 10.42 2.39 -6.29
C ILE A 37 11.46 3.47 -5.98
N ASP A 38 12.15 3.94 -7.01
CA ASP A 38 13.25 4.92 -6.94
C ASP A 38 12.92 6.19 -6.12
N ASP A 39 11.65 6.62 -6.10
CA ASP A 39 11.21 7.86 -5.44
C ASP A 39 10.67 7.65 -4.01
N ILE A 40 10.69 6.41 -3.51
CA ILE A 40 10.19 6.05 -2.17
C ILE A 40 11.30 5.40 -1.35
N MET A 41 11.90 6.19 -0.46
CA MET A 41 12.88 5.68 0.50
C MET A 41 12.25 4.88 1.65
N GLN A 42 13.02 3.99 2.28
CA GLN A 42 12.62 3.24 3.48
C GLN A 42 12.09 4.16 4.59
N ALA A 43 12.67 5.35 4.75
CA ALA A 43 12.23 6.34 5.74
C ALA A 43 10.81 6.87 5.46
N HIS A 44 10.41 6.99 4.18
CA HIS A 44 9.06 7.38 3.79
C HIS A 44 8.04 6.32 4.23
N ILE A 45 8.34 5.04 4.00
CA ILE A 45 7.50 3.92 4.44
C ILE A 45 7.39 3.88 5.96
N SER A 46 8.50 4.03 6.67
CA SER A 46 8.51 4.08 8.13
C SER A 46 7.61 5.20 8.67
N MET A 47 7.64 6.39 8.05
CA MET A 47 6.79 7.51 8.43
C MET A 47 5.30 7.26 8.14
N LEU A 48 4.98 6.72 6.96
CA LEU A 48 3.61 6.36 6.57
C LEU A 48 3.01 5.36 7.56
N GLU A 49 3.78 4.35 7.98
CA GLU A 49 3.31 3.26 8.83
C GLU A 49 3.28 3.58 10.34
N ASN A 50 3.93 4.65 10.82
CA ASN A 50 4.11 4.89 12.26
C ASN A 50 3.78 6.31 12.75
N ASN A 51 3.95 7.35 11.94
CA ASN A 51 4.04 8.74 12.41
C ASN A 51 3.00 9.70 11.78
N ASN A 52 1.98 9.16 11.10
CA ASN A 52 0.90 9.93 10.43
C ASN A 52 1.37 10.99 9.41
N ARG A 53 2.62 10.92 8.92
CA ARG A 53 3.03 11.72 7.76
C ARG A 53 2.80 10.90 6.50
N SER A 54 1.80 11.30 5.73
CA SER A 54 1.46 10.66 4.46
C SER A 54 2.44 11.01 3.33
N LEU A 55 2.34 10.28 2.22
CA LEU A 55 3.04 10.56 0.97
C LEU A 55 2.18 11.45 0.06
N SER A 56 2.74 11.88 -1.07
CA SER A 56 1.90 12.44 -2.14
C SER A 56 1.00 11.35 -2.73
N GLU A 57 -0.15 11.75 -3.29
CA GLU A 57 -1.11 10.87 -3.97
C GLU A 57 -0.42 9.94 -4.98
N GLN A 58 0.35 10.51 -5.91
CA GLN A 58 1.13 9.74 -6.89
C GLN A 58 2.03 8.66 -6.26
N ARG A 59 2.62 8.92 -5.08
CA ARG A 59 3.46 7.95 -4.38
C ARG A 59 2.63 6.89 -3.66
N LEU A 60 1.44 7.24 -3.17
CA LEU A 60 0.50 6.27 -2.60
C LEU A 60 -0.02 5.33 -3.68
N GLU A 61 -0.37 5.84 -4.86
CA GLU A 61 -0.82 5.04 -6.01
C GLU A 61 0.24 4.01 -6.42
N VAL A 62 1.47 4.49 -6.69
CA VAL A 62 2.58 3.60 -7.10
C VAL A 62 2.89 2.56 -6.01
N LEU A 63 2.81 2.94 -4.74
CA LEU A 63 3.01 2.02 -3.63
C LEU A 63 1.89 0.99 -3.53
N PHE A 64 0.64 1.41 -3.72
CA PHE A 64 -0.52 0.54 -3.69
C PHE A 64 -0.47 -0.47 -4.83
N ASP A 65 -0.16 -0.02 -6.04
CA ASP A 65 -0.02 -0.86 -7.23
C ASP A 65 1.05 -1.94 -7.04
N LEU A 66 2.20 -1.58 -6.45
CA LEU A 66 3.25 -2.54 -6.10
C LEU A 66 2.75 -3.62 -5.13
N TYR A 67 1.98 -3.25 -4.11
CA TYR A 67 1.47 -4.24 -3.16
C TYR A 67 0.33 -5.06 -3.75
N GLN A 68 -0.52 -4.44 -4.56
CA GLN A 68 -1.65 -5.08 -5.21
C GLN A 68 -1.18 -6.11 -6.25
N SER A 69 -0.03 -5.91 -6.92
CA SER A 69 0.47 -6.88 -7.90
C SER A 69 0.78 -8.26 -7.28
N GLU A 70 1.10 -8.29 -5.99
CA GLU A 70 1.43 -9.52 -5.25
C GLU A 70 0.23 -10.08 -4.44
N LEU A 71 -0.93 -9.40 -4.48
CA LEU A 71 -2.08 -9.71 -3.65
C LEU A 71 -3.35 -9.94 -4.48
N THR A 72 -4.20 -10.83 -4.02
CA THR A 72 -5.55 -10.96 -4.59
C THR A 72 -6.42 -9.77 -4.16
N THR A 73 -7.40 -9.41 -4.99
CA THR A 73 -8.38 -8.35 -4.68
C THR A 73 -9.05 -8.57 -3.32
N GLU A 74 -9.35 -9.82 -2.95
CA GLU A 74 -9.95 -10.15 -1.65
C GLU A 74 -8.99 -9.89 -0.48
N GLN A 75 -7.71 -10.23 -0.61
CA GLN A 75 -6.71 -9.94 0.42
C GLN A 75 -6.57 -8.43 0.63
N VAL A 76 -6.46 -7.66 -0.46
CA VAL A 76 -6.37 -6.20 -0.40
C VAL A 76 -7.61 -5.62 0.29
N ARG A 77 -8.80 -6.04 -0.13
CA ARG A 77 -10.08 -5.59 0.46
C ARG A 77 -10.15 -5.88 1.95
N VAL A 78 -9.86 -7.11 2.37
CA VAL A 78 -9.89 -7.52 3.78
C VAL A 78 -8.91 -6.69 4.61
N LEU A 79 -7.69 -6.45 4.11
CA LEU A 79 -6.69 -5.68 4.84
C LEU A 79 -7.08 -4.20 4.98
N VAL A 80 -7.62 -3.59 3.93
CA VAL A 80 -8.02 -2.18 3.96
C VAL A 80 -9.29 -1.96 4.79
N SER A 81 -10.29 -2.84 4.69
CA SER A 81 -11.58 -2.64 5.38
C SER A 81 -11.55 -2.96 6.87
N ASN A 82 -10.59 -3.74 7.37
CA ASN A 82 -10.59 -4.22 8.77
C ASN A 82 -9.56 -3.52 9.68
N PHE A 83 -8.66 -2.69 9.15
CA PHE A 83 -7.54 -2.12 9.90
C PHE A 83 -7.36 -0.62 9.67
#